data_AF-A0A7V3S9I5-F1
#
_entry.id   AF-A0A7V3S9I5-F1
#
_cell.length_a   1.000
_cell.length_b   1.000
_cell.length_c   1.000
_cell.angle_alpha   90.00
_cell.angle_beta   90.00
_cell.angle_gamma   90.00
#
_symmetry.space_group_name_H-M   'P 1'
#
loop_
_entity.id
_entity.type
_entity.pdbx_description
1 polymer ?
#
loop_
_entity_poly.entity_id
_entity_poly.type
_entity_poly.pdbx_seq_one_letter_code
_entity_poly.pdbx_strand_id
1 'polypeptide(L)'
;MKMFRFFPTTPVHMKRLIVLLAALVIADGLVTEFMVGNGFGREGNPFLEGFVGEKAFIILKIAGALLVALLLWDMYKRWPKLAVIGASGMAFCYSGLVLWNLCVPLFSS
;
A
#
# COMPACT_ATOMS: atom_id res chain seq x y z
N MET A 1 27.60 17.52 -4.36
CA MET A 1 26.40 16.68 -4.14
C MET A 1 25.79 16.24 -5.47
N LYS A 2 26.05 15.00 -5.93
CA LYS A 2 25.59 14.44 -7.22
C LYS A 2 24.51 13.35 -7.07
N MET A 3 23.91 13.21 -5.89
CA MET A 3 23.13 12.02 -5.52
C MET A 3 21.64 12.07 -5.93
N PHE A 4 21.13 13.21 -6.43
CA PHE A 4 19.70 13.39 -6.75
C PHE A 4 19.27 13.00 -8.18
N ARG A 5 20.14 12.36 -8.97
CA ARG A 5 19.84 12.01 -10.38
C ARG A 5 19.16 10.65 -10.58
N PHE A 6 18.88 9.89 -9.53
CA PHE A 6 18.44 8.49 -9.66
C PHE A 6 16.93 8.28 -9.85
N PHE A 7 16.10 9.30 -9.61
CA PHE A 7 14.65 9.14 -9.69
C PHE A 7 14.08 9.74 -10.98
N PRO A 8 13.61 8.92 -11.93
CA PRO A 8 12.93 9.42 -13.12
C PRO A 8 11.61 10.07 -12.72
N THR A 9 11.54 11.40 -12.86
CA THR A 9 10.36 12.23 -12.53
C THR A 9 9.38 12.36 -13.69
N THR A 10 9.38 11.39 -14.61
CA THR A 10 8.44 11.45 -15.74
C THR A 10 7.01 11.11 -15.28
N PRO A 11 5.98 11.66 -15.93
CA PRO A 11 4.59 11.38 -15.57
C PRO A 11 4.23 9.90 -15.73
N VAL A 12 4.89 9.19 -16.65
CA VAL A 12 4.69 7.74 -16.84
C VAL A 12 5.18 6.94 -15.63
N HIS A 13 6.36 7.27 -15.10
CA HIS A 13 6.90 6.62 -13.90
C HIS A 13 6.02 6.88 -12.67
N MET A 14 5.54 8.13 -12.50
CA MET A 14 4.64 8.46 -11.41
C MET A 14 3.32 7.69 -11.48
N LYS A 15 2.71 7.60 -12.67
CA LYS A 15 1.49 6.79 -12.88
C LYS A 15 1.69 5.33 -12.51
N ARG A 16 2.83 4.73 -12.89
CA ARG A 16 3.18 3.36 -12.49
C ARG A 16 3.31 3.21 -10.98
N LEU A 17 3.96 4.15 -10.30
CA LEU A 17 4.09 4.14 -8.84
C LEU A 17 2.73 4.26 -8.14
N ILE A 18 1.85 5.14 -8.63
CA ILE A 18 0.50 5.30 -8.09
C ILE A 18 -0.31 4.01 -8.25
N VAL A 19 -0.29 3.40 -9.44
CA VAL A 19 -0.98 2.12 -9.70
C VAL A 19 -0.39 1.00 -8.83
N LEU A 20 0.93 0.94 -8.70
CA LEU A 20 1.61 -0.05 -7.86
C LEU A 20 1.22 0.10 -6.38
N LEU A 21 1.24 1.33 -5.86
CA LEU A 21 0.83 1.62 -4.47
C LEU A 21 -0.63 1.27 -4.23
N ALA A 22 -1.53 1.63 -5.16
CA ALA A 22 -2.93 1.27 -5.05
C ALA A 22 -3.13 -0.25 -5.04
N ALA A 23 -2.43 -0.97 -5.92
CA ALA A 23 -2.46 -2.43 -5.96
C ALA A 23 -1.92 -3.06 -4.68
N LEU A 24 -0.82 -2.53 -4.12
CA LEU A 24 -0.24 -3.00 -2.85
C LEU A 24 -1.19 -2.79 -1.68
N VAL A 25 -1.86 -1.63 -1.59
CA VAL A 25 -2.84 -1.34 -0.52
C VAL A 25 -4.04 -2.28 -0.61
N ILE A 26 -4.55 -2.53 -1.82
CA ILE A 26 -5.66 -3.47 -2.03
C ILE A 26 -5.21 -4.91 -1.72
N ALA A 27 -4.03 -5.30 -2.16
CA ALA A 27 -3.46 -6.63 -1.89
C ALA A 27 -3.28 -6.88 -0.39
N ASP A 28 -2.74 -5.90 0.35
CA ASP A 28 -2.63 -5.95 1.80
C ASP A 28 -4.00 -6.19 2.47
N GLY A 29 -5.03 -5.46 2.04
CA GLY A 29 -6.39 -5.68 2.50
C GLY A 29 -6.93 -7.10 2.20
N LEU A 30 -6.74 -7.59 0.97
CA LEU A 30 -7.17 -8.93 0.60
C LEU A 30 -6.44 -10.02 1.39
N VAL A 31 -5.14 -9.86 1.64
CA VAL A 31 -4.36 -10.82 2.43
C VAL A 31 -4.82 -10.82 3.88
N THR A 32 -5.02 -9.64 4.48
CA THR A 32 -5.61 -9.50 5.83
C THR A 32 -6.98 -10.18 5.91
N GLU A 33 -7.88 -9.87 4.97
CA GLU A 33 -9.26 -10.41 4.97
C GLU A 33 -9.24 -11.94 4.83
N PHE A 34 -8.35 -12.47 3.99
CA PHE A 34 -8.16 -13.90 3.84
C PHE A 34 -7.58 -14.55 5.11
N MET A 35 -6.58 -13.94 5.75
CA MET A 35 -5.96 -14.49 6.95
C MET A 35 -6.91 -14.51 8.15
N VAL A 36 -7.57 -13.39 8.44
CA VAL A 36 -8.50 -13.28 9.57
C VAL A 36 -9.78 -14.07 9.28
N GLY A 37 -10.30 -13.99 8.04
CA GLY A 37 -11.51 -14.71 7.64
C GLY A 37 -11.36 -16.24 7.73
N ASN A 38 -10.16 -16.78 7.52
CA ASN A 38 -9.86 -18.21 7.66
C ASN A 38 -9.26 -18.58 9.03
N GLY A 39 -9.11 -17.63 9.97
CA GLY A 39 -8.61 -17.89 11.32
C GLY A 39 -7.09 -18.11 11.43
N PHE A 40 -6.31 -17.80 10.38
CA PHE A 40 -4.84 -17.90 10.37
C PHE A 40 -4.11 -16.73 11.05
N GLY A 41 -4.84 -15.71 11.50
CA GLY A 41 -4.25 -14.55 12.14
C GLY A 41 -5.29 -13.68 12.83
N ARG A 42 -4.81 -12.73 13.63
CA ARG A 42 -5.63 -11.72 14.31
C ARG A 42 -5.15 -10.34 13.90
N GLU A 43 -6.07 -9.44 13.62
CA GLU A 43 -5.68 -8.10 13.19
C GLU A 43 -5.08 -7.32 14.35
N GLY A 44 -3.80 -6.95 14.24
CA GLY A 44 -3.09 -6.25 15.31
C GLY A 44 -3.54 -4.79 15.50
N ASN A 45 -4.35 -4.26 14.58
CA ASN A 45 -4.86 -2.90 14.67
C ASN A 45 -6.29 -2.90 15.23
N PRO A 46 -6.52 -2.45 16.48
CA PRO A 46 -7.82 -2.51 17.14
C PRO A 46 -8.91 -1.69 16.44
N PHE A 47 -8.54 -0.70 15.62
CA PHE A 47 -9.49 0.04 14.78
C PHE A 47 -9.96 -0.75 13.56
N LEU A 48 -9.14 -1.68 13.05
CA LEU A 48 -9.46 -2.47 11.87
C LEU A 48 -10.01 -3.84 12.24
N GLU A 49 -9.70 -4.38 13.42
CA GLU A 49 -10.18 -5.68 13.91
C GLU A 49 -11.70 -5.82 13.81
N GLY A 50 -12.45 -4.75 14.11
CA GLY A 50 -13.92 -4.74 14.00
C GLY A 50 -14.48 -4.65 12.59
N PHE A 51 -13.66 -4.34 11.58
CA PHE A 51 -14.09 -4.28 10.17
C PHE A 51 -13.60 -5.49 9.37
N VAL A 52 -12.58 -6.22 9.85
CA VAL A 52 -12.05 -7.37 9.12
C VAL A 52 -13.10 -8.49 9.04
N GLY A 53 -13.38 -8.95 7.82
CA GLY A 53 -14.45 -9.91 7.52
C GLY A 53 -15.76 -9.25 7.06
N GLU A 54 -15.88 -7.92 7.15
CA GLU A 54 -16.96 -7.17 6.53
C GLU A 54 -16.53 -6.56 5.18
N LYS A 55 -17.48 -6.46 4.24
CA LYS A 55 -17.27 -5.76 2.96
C LYS A 55 -16.81 -4.30 3.14
N ALA A 56 -17.07 -3.70 4.31
CA ALA A 56 -16.60 -2.37 4.66
C ALA A 56 -15.07 -2.24 4.67
N PHE A 57 -14.34 -3.30 5.03
CA PHE A 57 -12.87 -3.27 5.11
C PHE A 57 -12.22 -3.08 3.74
N ILE A 58 -12.62 -3.87 2.74
CA ILE A 58 -12.09 -3.74 1.38
C ILE A 58 -12.50 -2.41 0.75
N ILE A 59 -13.72 -1.91 1.02
CA ILE A 59 -14.17 -0.59 0.56
C ILE A 59 -13.28 0.51 1.14
N LEU A 60 -12.94 0.43 2.43
CA LEU A 60 -12.08 1.41 3.09
C LEU A 60 -10.65 1.37 2.54
N LYS A 61 -10.12 0.18 2.20
CA LYS A 61 -8.82 0.04 1.52
C LYS A 61 -8.84 0.63 0.11
N ILE A 62 -9.90 0.40 -0.67
CA ILE A 62 -10.05 0.99 -2.01
C ILE A 62 -10.17 2.51 -1.92
N ALA A 63 -10.99 3.03 -1.00
CA ALA A 63 -11.15 4.47 -0.78
C ALA A 63 -9.84 5.12 -0.33
N GLY A 64 -9.10 4.48 0.58
CA GLY A 64 -7.77 4.91 1.01
C GLY A 64 -6.75 4.92 -0.14
N ALA A 65 -6.75 3.87 -0.97
CA ALA A 65 -5.87 3.79 -2.15
C ALA A 65 -6.15 4.92 -3.16
N LEU A 66 -7.43 5.23 -3.41
CA LEU A 66 -7.83 6.35 -4.26
C LEU A 66 -7.41 7.70 -3.65
N LEU A 67 -7.59 7.90 -2.35
CA LEU A 67 -7.18 9.12 -1.66
C LEU A 67 -5.66 9.32 -1.75
N VAL A 68 -4.87 8.27 -1.49
CA VAL A 68 -3.41 8.28 -1.62
C VAL A 68 -2.98 8.58 -3.06
N ALA A 69 -3.64 7.98 -4.05
CA ALA A 69 -3.38 8.26 -5.46
C ALA A 69 -3.61 9.73 -5.82
N LEU A 70 -4.71 10.32 -5.35
CA LEU A 70 -5.03 11.73 -5.57
C LEU A 70 -4.03 12.66 -4.86
N LEU A 71 -3.68 12.38 -3.61
CA LEU A 71 -2.71 13.16 -2.85
C LEU A 71 -1.32 13.11 -3.50
N LEU A 72 -0.87 11.92 -3.91
CA LEU A 72 0.39 11.75 -4.63
C LEU A 72 0.39 12.48 -5.97
N TRP A 73 -0.74 12.49 -6.68
CA TRP A 73 -0.87 13.24 -7.93
C TRP A 73 -0.81 14.75 -7.71
N ASP A 74 -1.48 15.29 -6.68
CA ASP A 74 -1.40 16.72 -6.33
C ASP A 74 0.02 17.11 -5.88
N MET A 75 0.65 16.28 -5.03
CA MET A 75 2.04 16.46 -4.63
C MET A 75 2.99 16.40 -5.82
N TYR A 76 2.77 15.51 -6.78
CA TYR A 76 3.61 15.39 -7.97
C TYR A 76 3.51 16.63 -8.87
N LYS A 77 2.34 17.26 -8.98
CA LYS A 77 2.18 18.52 -9.73
C LYS A 77 3.00 19.67 -9.13
N ARG A 78 3.10 19.73 -7.80
CA ARG A 78 3.81 20.81 -7.08
C ARG A 78 5.31 20.51 -6.90
N TRP A 79 5.64 19.26 -6.56
CA TRP A 79 6.98 18.81 -6.16
C TRP A 79 7.27 17.37 -6.64
N PRO A 80 7.55 17.17 -7.94
CA PRO A 80 7.63 15.83 -8.54
C PRO A 80 8.73 14.94 -7.94
N LYS A 81 9.86 15.53 -7.53
CA LYS A 81 10.96 14.78 -6.91
C LYS A 81 10.59 14.23 -5.53
N LEU A 82 9.94 15.03 -4.70
CA LEU A 82 9.50 14.62 -3.37
C LEU A 82 8.41 13.54 -3.46
N ALA A 83 7.47 13.71 -4.40
CA ALA A 83 6.42 12.73 -4.64
C ALA A 83 6.99 11.36 -5.04
N VAL A 84 7.98 11.31 -5.94
CA VAL A 84 8.59 10.04 -6.37
C VAL A 84 9.39 9.38 -5.23
N ILE A 85 10.17 10.13 -4.46
CA ILE A 85 10.92 9.58 -3.32
C ILE A 85 9.96 9.04 -2.25
N GLY A 86 8.93 9.82 -1.90
CA GLY A 86 7.91 9.42 -0.92
C GLY A 86 7.13 8.19 -1.38
N ALA A 87 6.67 8.17 -2.63
CA ALA A 87 5.97 7.03 -3.21
C ALA A 87 6.83 5.77 -3.23
N SER A 88 8.12 5.90 -3.58
CA SER A 88 9.05 4.76 -3.61
C SER A 88 9.28 4.19 -2.22
N GLY A 89 9.46 5.06 -1.22
CA GLY A 89 9.60 4.65 0.19
C GLY A 89 8.34 3.94 0.70
N MET A 90 7.15 4.51 0.44
CA MET A 90 5.89 3.86 0.81
C MET A 90 5.70 2.52 0.11
N ALA A 91 6.03 2.42 -1.18
CA ALA A 91 5.90 1.18 -1.94
C ALA A 91 6.79 0.08 -1.36
N PHE A 92 8.02 0.43 -0.96
CA PHE A 92 8.93 -0.50 -0.29
C PHE A 92 8.36 -0.99 1.04
N CYS A 93 7.87 -0.09 1.89
CA CYS A 93 7.26 -0.47 3.17
C CYS A 93 6.02 -1.36 3.00
N TYR A 94 5.11 -0.99 2.09
CA TYR A 94 3.91 -1.79 1.82
C TYR A 94 4.23 -3.15 1.21
N SER A 95 5.24 -3.24 0.34
CA SER A 95 5.70 -4.53 -0.18
C SER A 95 6.18 -5.43 0.96
N GLY A 96 6.92 -4.87 1.92
CA GLY A 96 7.36 -5.58 3.13
C GLY A 96 6.20 -6.08 3.99
N LEU A 97 5.15 -5.28 4.18
CA LEU A 97 3.94 -5.69 4.91
C LEU A 97 3.19 -6.82 4.21
N VAL A 98 2.99 -6.70 2.89
CA VAL A 98 2.32 -7.75 2.10
C VAL A 98 3.13 -9.05 2.13
N LEU A 99 4.46 -8.97 1.94
CA LEU A 99 5.36 -10.12 2.04
C LEU A 99 5.33 -10.74 3.43
N TRP A 100 5.35 -9.92 4.48
CA TRP A 100 5.24 -10.38 5.85
C TRP A 100 3.94 -11.15 6.08
N ASN A 101 2.80 -10.58 5.70
CA ASN A 101 1.49 -11.22 5.83
C ASN A 101 1.40 -12.53 5.03
N LEU A 102 1.98 -12.59 3.82
CA LEU A 102 2.05 -13.82 3.03
C LEU A 102 2.92 -14.91 3.69
N CYS A 103 3.95 -14.53 4.44
CA CYS A 103 4.81 -15.47 5.15
C CYS A 103 4.19 -16.03 6.43
N VAL A 104 3.29 -15.30 7.10
CA VAL A 104 2.65 -15.77 8.35
C VAL A 104 1.99 -17.16 8.22
N PRO A 105 1.14 -17.44 7.21
CA PRO A 105 0.55 -18.78 7.07
C PRO A 105 1.57 -19.86 6.73
N LEU A 106 2.66 -19.53 6.02
CA LEU A 106 3.78 -20.45 5.74
C LEU A 106 4.54 -20.87 7.00
N PHE A 107 4.65 -19.99 8.01
CA PHE A 107 5.28 -20.30 9.30
C PHE A 107 4.32 -20.89 10.34
N SER A 108 3.01 -20.81 10.10
CA SER A 108 1.98 -21.35 11.01
C SER A 108 1.57 -22.80 10.70
N SER A 109 2.26 -23.46 9.77
CA SER A 109 2.00 -24.85 9.31
C SER A 109 2.92 -25.87 9.98
#